data_AF-A0A9D2P2A9-F1
#
_entry.id   AF-A0A9D2P2A9-F1
#
_cell.length_a   1.000
_cell.length_b   1.000
_cell.length_c   1.000
_cell.angle_alpha   90.00
_cell.angle_beta   90.00
_cell.angle_gamma   90.00
#
_symmetry.space_group_name_H-M   'P 1'
#
loop_
_entity.id
_entity.type
_entity.pdbx_description
1 polymer ?
#
loop_
_entity_poly.entity_id
_entity_poly.type
_entity_poly.pdbx_seq_one_letter_code
_entity_poly.pdbx_strand_id
1 'polypeptide(L)' 'MSLYPQERLYQEMAFLAYYLHWSSEDLMALDHWERRRWCREVSAINQKLSGDDKKSFELR' A
#
# COMPACT_ATOMS: atom_id res chain seq x y z
N MET A 1 -18.60 11.08 -11.02
CA MET A 1 -17.33 10.33 -10.89
C MET A 1 -16.43 11.11 -9.96
N SER A 2 -16.08 10.53 -8.80
CA SER A 2 -15.05 11.12 -7.93
C SER A 2 -13.69 10.62 -8.40
N LEU A 3 -12.74 11.53 -8.59
CA LEU A 3 -11.35 11.17 -8.87
C LEU A 3 -10.75 10.45 -7.65
N TYR A 4 -9.71 9.64 -7.88
CA TYR A 4 -8.98 9.02 -6.79
C TYR A 4 -8.22 10.08 -5.98
N PRO A 5 -8.31 10.12 -4.64
CA PRO A 5 -7.63 11.14 -3.85
C PRO A 5 -6.11 11.06 -4.01
N GLN A 6 -5.48 12.17 -4.38
CA GLN A 6 -4.03 12.26 -4.58
C GLN A 6 -3.25 11.89 -3.31
N GLU A 7 -3.69 12.38 -2.15
CA GLU A 7 -3.05 12.07 -0.86
C GLU A 7 -3.03 10.56 -0.60
N ARG A 8 -4.12 9.87 -0.94
CA ARG A 8 -4.24 8.42 -0.79
C ARG A 8 -3.27 7.67 -1.68
N LEU A 9 -3.03 8.15 -2.90
CA LEU A 9 -2.04 7.59 -3.82
C LEU A 9 -0.62 7.70 -3.26
N TYR A 10 -0.25 8.87 -2.72
CA TYR A 10 1.06 9.06 -2.10
C TYR A 10 1.24 8.18 -0.86
N GLN A 11 0.21 8.01 -0.03
CA GLN A 11 0.25 7.10 1.12
C GLN A 11 0.48 5.65 0.71
N GLU A 12 -0.21 5.17 -0.34
CA GLU A 12 -0.01 3.81 -0.87
C GLU A 12 1.41 3.62 -1.42
N MET A 13 1.91 4.57 -2.20
CA MET A 13 3.27 4.51 -2.75
C MET A 13 4.33 4.55 -1.66
N ALA A 14 4.21 5.45 -0.67
CA ALA A 14 5.16 5.54 0.44
C ALA A 14 5.15 4.26 1.29
N PHE A 15 3.96 3.70 1.53
CA PHE A 15 3.82 2.42 2.24
C PHE A 15 4.56 1.29 1.51
N LEU A 16 4.34 1.13 0.20
CA LEU A 16 5.01 0.10 -0.58
C LEU A 16 6.52 0.34 -0.69
N ALA A 17 6.96 1.59 -0.91
CA ALA A 17 8.38 1.93 -0.93
C ALA A 17 9.07 1.58 0.39
N TYR A 18 8.41 1.84 1.52
CA TYR A 18 8.98 1.56 2.85
C TYR A 18 9.14 0.07 3.12
N TYR A 19 8.14 -0.75 2.77
CA TYR A 19 8.15 -2.19 3.08
C TYR A 19 8.82 -3.07 2.02
N LEU A 20 8.70 -2.71 0.74
CA LEU A 20 9.21 -3.50 -0.38
C LEU A 20 10.51 -2.94 -0.96
N HIS A 21 10.89 -1.72 -0.55
CA HIS A 21 12.08 -1.02 -1.06
C HIS A 21 12.08 -0.84 -2.60
N TRP A 22 10.89 -0.82 -3.20
CA TRP A 22 10.72 -0.58 -4.63
C TRP A 22 11.02 0.88 -4.97
N SER A 23 11.51 1.10 -6.19
CA SER A 23 11.80 2.44 -6.68
C SER A 23 10.52 3.22 -6.97
N SER A 24 10.63 4.54 -7.07
CA SER A 24 9.50 5.37 -7.52
C SER A 24 9.04 4.98 -8.93
N GLU A 25 9.93 4.51 -9.79
CA GLU A 25 9.60 4.10 -11.16
C GLU A 25 8.74 2.84 -11.16
N ASP A 26 9.14 1.82 -10.40
CA ASP A 26 8.38 0.58 -10.25
C ASP A 26 6.97 0.84 -9.70
N LEU A 27 6.87 1.73 -8.70
CA LEU A 27 5.58 2.08 -8.09
C LEU A 27 4.68 2.88 -9.01
N MET A 28 5.24 3.73 -9.87
CA MET A 28 4.49 4.50 -10.86
C MET A 28 4.02 3.63 -12.04
N ALA A 29 4.68 2.49 -12.28
CA ALA A 29 4.26 1.52 -13.29
C ALA A 29 3.07 0.64 -12.84
N LEU A 30 2.74 0.62 -11.55
CA LEU A 30 1.62 -0.16 -11.02
C LEU A 30 0.28 0.49 -11.35
N ASP A 31 -0.62 -0.32 -11.89
CA ASP A 31 -2.02 0.08 -12.03
C ASP A 31 -2.68 0.28 -10.66
N HIS A 32 -3.74 1.10 -10.63
CA HIS A 32 -4.46 1.42 -9.39
C HIS A 32 -4.88 0.17 -8.61
N TRP A 33 -5.39 -0.85 -9.30
CA TRP A 33 -5.85 -2.11 -8.68
C TRP A 33 -4.70 -2.95 -8.14
N GLU A 34 -3.59 -3.02 -8.86
CA GLU A 34 -2.40 -3.76 -8.44
C GLU A 34 -1.77 -3.12 -7.22
N ARG A 35 -1.60 -1.79 -7.22
CA ARG A 35 -1.08 -1.05 -6.07
C ARG A 35 -1.91 -1.32 -4.82
N ARG A 36 -3.24 -1.24 -4.93
CA ARG A 36 -4.15 -1.53 -3.81
C ARG A 36 -4.07 -2.99 -3.35
N ARG A 37 -3.87 -3.94 -4.26
CA ARG A 37 -3.68 -5.35 -3.93
C ARG A 37 -2.39 -5.53 -3.12
N TRP A 38 -1.28 -5.00 -3.60
CA TRP A 38 0.00 -5.07 -2.90
C TRP A 38 -0.07 -4.46 -1.50
N CYS A 39 -0.76 -3.33 -1.32
CA CYS A 39 -0.97 -2.75 0.01
C CYS A 39 -1.66 -3.74 0.97
N ARG A 40 -2.67 -4.49 0.49
CA ARG A 40 -3.37 -5.50 1.30
C ARG A 40 -2.48 -6.69 1.64
N GLU A 41 -1.74 -7.21 0.67
CA GLU A 41 -0.85 -8.37 0.88
C GLU A 41 0.25 -8.05 1.90
N VAL A 42 0.93 -6.91 1.74
CA VAL A 42 1.98 -6.46 2.68
C VAL A 42 1.40 -6.27 4.08
N SER A 43 0.21 -5.71 4.19
CA SER A 43 -0.48 -5.56 5.48
C SER A 43 -0.80 -6.90 6.13
N ALA A 44 -1.30 -7.87 5.36
CA ALA A 44 -1.61 -9.21 5.86
C ALA A 44 -0.35 -9.95 6.34
N ILE A 45 0.78 -9.79 5.64
CA ILE A 45 2.08 -10.33 6.08
C ILE A 45 2.51 -9.66 7.39
N ASN A 46 2.44 -8.32 7.45
CA ASN A 46 2.87 -7.56 8.63
C ASN A 46 2.04 -7.89 9.87
N GLN A 47 0.73 -8.12 9.71
CA GLN A 47 -0.15 -8.59 10.79
C GLN A 47 0.28 -9.96 11.31
N LYS A 48 0.52 -10.93 10.41
CA LYS A 48 0.98 -12.27 10.78
C LYS A 48 2.31 -12.25 11.53
N LEU A 49 3.23 -11.38 11.10
CA LEU A 49 4.56 -11.24 11.70
C LEU A 49 4.53 -10.52 13.05
N SER A 50 3.71 -9.48 13.19
CA SER A 50 3.67 -8.66 14.41
C SER A 50 2.92 -9.35 15.55
N GLY A 51 2.13 -10.39 15.28
CA GLY A 51 1.29 -11.06 16.30
C GLY A 51 0.23 -10.14 16.93
N ASP A 52 0.06 -8.92 16.40
CA ASP A 52 -0.79 -7.86 16.90
C ASP A 52 -1.77 -7.47 15.79
N ASP A 53 -3.04 -7.80 16.00
CA ASP A 53 -4.16 -7.67 15.06
C ASP A 53 -4.47 -6.20 14.67
N LYS A 54 -3.76 -5.22 15.24
CA LYS A 54 -4.14 -3.80 15.22
C LYS A 54 -3.45 -2.93 14.16
N LYS A 55 -2.46 -3.45 13.43
CA LYS A 55 -1.78 -2.68 12.36
C LYS A 55 -2.25 -3.09 10.97
N SER A 56 -3.56 -3.00 10.71
CA SER A 56 -4.09 -3.04 9.35
C SER A 56 -3.88 -1.68 8.67
N PHE A 57 -3.34 -1.67 7.45
CA PHE A 57 -3.42 -0.51 6.58
C PHE A 57 -4.86 -0.39 6.07
N GLU A 58 -5.75 0.13 6.91
CA GLU A 58 -7.12 0.47 6.54
C GLU A 58 -7.21 1.97 6.24
N LEU A 59 -6.87 2.33 5.01
CA LEU A 59 -7.33 3.61 4.47
C LEU A 59 -8.81 3.45 4.15
N ARG A 60 -9.70 3.94 5.01
CA ARG A 60 -11.12 4.12 4.69
C ARG A 60 -11.25 5.28 3.72
#